data_AF-A0A8S2LF35-F1
#
_entry.id   AF-A0A8S2LF35-F1
#
_cell.length_a   1.000
_cell.length_b   1.000
_cell.length_c   1.000
_cell.angle_alpha   90.00
_cell.angle_beta   90.00
_cell.angle_gamma   90.00
#
_symmetry.space_group_name_H-M   'P 1'
#
loop_
_entity.id
_entity.type
_entity.pdbx_description
1 polymer ?
#
loop_
_entity_poly.entity_id
_entity_poly.type
_entity_poly.pdbx_seq_one_letter_code
_entity_poly.pdbx_strand_id
1 'polypeptide(L)'
;SVVKNYNENFHRIKLTACNMRDTVLDDMKSKVKNSSQSSLSILLIKYLIELDEHRAARRYLKSVLEGRLLENDPSLVSACNCLGLIYSKQGIHGSALEHYKKALNSQARL
;
A
#
# COMPACT_ATOMS: atom_id res chain seq x y z
N SER A 1 1.67 -23.68 -33.01
CA SER A 1 1.93 -22.36 -33.60
C SER A 1 2.71 -21.52 -32.59
N VAL A 2 3.77 -20.84 -33.04
CA VAL A 2 4.69 -20.04 -32.20
C VAL A 2 3.94 -19.03 -31.31
N VAL A 3 2.82 -18.48 -31.80
CA VAL A 3 1.94 -17.54 -31.09
C VAL A 3 1.26 -18.15 -29.86
N LYS A 4 0.87 -19.44 -29.89
CA LYS A 4 0.21 -20.11 -28.75
C LYS A 4 1.19 -20.31 -27.59
N ASN A 5 2.42 -20.68 -27.92
CA ASN A 5 3.51 -20.89 -26.96
C ASN A 5 4.00 -19.54 -26.36
N TYR A 6 4.00 -18.46 -27.16
CA TYR A 6 4.29 -17.10 -26.67
C TYR A 6 3.26 -16.65 -25.61
N ASN A 7 1.97 -16.83 -25.88
CA ASN A 7 0.91 -16.44 -24.94
C ASN A 7 0.95 -17.24 -23.64
N GLU A 8 1.26 -18.55 -23.70
CA GLU A 8 1.44 -19.38 -22.50
C GLU A 8 2.65 -18.93 -21.67
N ASN A 9 3.80 -18.66 -22.31
CA ASN A 9 4.98 -18.20 -21.59
C ASN A 9 4.78 -16.80 -20.99
N PHE A 10 4.12 -15.88 -21.70
CA PHE A 10 3.76 -14.57 -21.16
C PHE A 10 2.84 -14.70 -19.94
N HIS A 11 1.84 -15.58 -20.00
CA HIS A 11 0.95 -15.83 -18.88
C HIS A 11 1.69 -16.42 -17.68
N ARG A 12 2.60 -17.38 -17.91
CA ARG A 12 3.44 -17.96 -16.85
C ARG A 12 4.36 -16.93 -16.20
N ILE A 13 5.01 -16.07 -16.98
CA ILE A 13 5.87 -14.99 -16.45
C ILE A 13 5.05 -14.04 -15.58
N LYS A 14 3.85 -13.65 -16.03
CA LYS A 14 2.94 -12.80 -15.25
C LYS A 14 2.52 -13.47 -13.93
N LEU A 15 2.19 -14.76 -13.96
CA LEU A 15 1.84 -15.55 -12.78
C LEU A 15 2.99 -15.66 -11.79
N THR A 16 4.20 -15.96 -12.26
CA THR A 16 5.40 -16.04 -11.41
C THR A 16 5.72 -14.70 -10.77
N ALA A 17 5.61 -13.60 -11.51
CA ALA A 17 5.80 -12.25 -10.98
C ALA A 17 4.74 -11.89 -9.92
N CYS A 18 3.48 -12.27 -10.13
CA CYS A 18 2.42 -12.11 -9.12
C CYS A 18 2.70 -12.94 -7.86
N ASN A 19 3.05 -14.21 -8.02
CA ASN A 19 3.34 -15.09 -6.89
C ASN A 19 4.52 -14.57 -6.07
N MET A 20 5.63 -14.20 -6.72
CA MET A 20 6.80 -13.62 -6.03
C MET A 20 6.42 -12.34 -5.26
N ARG A 21 5.56 -11.51 -5.84
CA ARG A 21 5.08 -10.29 -5.19
C ARG A 21 4.26 -10.61 -3.93
N ASP A 22 3.37 -11.58 -4.02
CA ASP A 22 2.55 -12.00 -2.87
C ASP A 22 3.41 -12.59 -1.75
N THR A 23 4.44 -13.38 -2.07
CA THR A 23 5.38 -13.91 -1.07
C THR A 23 6.16 -12.81 -0.36
N VAL A 24 6.68 -11.83 -1.12
CA VAL A 24 7.41 -10.68 -0.55
C VAL A 24 6.48 -9.85 0.33
N LEU A 25 5.23 -9.64 -0.11
CA LEU A 25 4.22 -8.92 0.64
C LEU A 25 3.90 -9.62 1.96
N ASP A 26 3.74 -10.94 1.97
CA ASP A 26 3.43 -11.70 3.18
C ASP A 26 4.61 -11.76 4.16
N ASP A 27 5.85 -11.88 3.66
CA ASP A 27 7.06 -11.73 4.48
C ASP A 27 7.12 -10.34 5.13
N MET A 28 6.88 -9.27 4.36
CA MET A 28 6.86 -7.91 4.90
C MET A 28 5.74 -7.71 5.92
N LYS A 29 4.52 -8.23 5.69
CA LYS A 29 3.44 -8.21 6.69
C LYS A 29 3.83 -8.93 7.97
N SER A 30 4.49 -10.08 7.86
CA SER A 30 4.95 -10.84 9.03
C SER A 30 5.98 -10.04 9.84
N LYS A 31 6.89 -9.34 9.15
CA LYS A 31 7.88 -8.45 9.79
C LYS A 31 7.23 -7.25 10.46
N VAL A 32 6.26 -6.60 9.81
CA VAL A 32 5.49 -5.50 10.42
C VAL A 32 4.71 -5.96 11.65
N LYS A 33 4.14 -7.17 11.64
CA LYS A 33 3.41 -7.71 12.79
C LYS A 33 4.32 -7.97 14.00
N ASN A 34 5.58 -8.30 13.76
CA ASN A 34 6.54 -8.70 14.80
C ASN A 34 7.45 -7.58 15.28
N SER A 35 7.48 -6.45 14.57
CA SER A 35 8.26 -5.27 14.95
C SER A 35 7.30 -4.12 15.14
N SER A 36 7.28 -3.51 16.32
CA SER A 36 6.41 -2.37 16.69
C SER A 36 6.70 -1.08 15.90
N GLN A 37 7.02 -1.18 14.62
CA GLN A 37 7.61 -0.17 13.77
C GLN A 37 6.61 0.26 12.71
N SER A 38 5.80 1.26 13.07
CA SER A 38 4.92 2.02 12.18
C SER A 38 5.64 2.51 10.91
N SER A 39 6.95 2.73 10.99
CA SER A 39 7.87 3.04 9.88
C SER A 39 7.93 1.94 8.79
N LEU A 40 7.93 0.66 9.15
CA LEU A 40 7.91 -0.45 8.19
C LEU A 40 6.57 -0.58 7.47
N SER A 41 5.48 -0.22 8.16
CA SER A 41 4.15 -0.20 7.54
C SER A 41 4.06 0.86 6.42
N ILE A 42 4.68 2.04 6.63
CA ILE A 42 4.77 3.11 5.63
C ILE A 42 5.68 2.73 4.46
N LEU A 43 6.82 2.08 4.74
CA LEU A 43 7.74 1.64 3.70
C LEU A 43 7.09 0.62 2.76
N LEU A 44 6.32 -0.32 3.32
CA LEU A 44 5.55 -1.30 2.56
C LEU A 44 4.50 -0.63 1.67
N ILE A 45 3.80 0.38 2.19
CA ILE A 45 2.82 1.15 1.41
C ILE A 45 3.50 1.87 0.24
N LYS A 46 4.64 2.52 0.47
CA LYS A 46 5.39 3.23 -0.58
C LYS A 46 5.86 2.28 -1.68
N TYR A 47 6.38 1.12 -1.29
CA TYR A 47 6.75 0.05 -2.21
C TYR A 47 5.55 -0.46 -3.05
N LEU A 48 4.38 -0.66 -2.44
CA LEU A 48 3.18 -1.07 -3.17
C LEU A 48 2.66 0.00 -4.13
N ILE A 49 2.89 1.29 -3.85
CA ILE A 49 2.57 2.39 -4.77
C ILE A 49 3.54 2.40 -5.96
N GLU A 50 4.83 2.15 -5.73
CA GLU A 50 5.85 2.06 -6.77
C GLU A 50 5.62 0.86 -7.70
N LEU A 51 5.06 -0.23 -7.19
CA LEU A 51 4.64 -1.40 -7.97
C LEU A 51 3.30 -1.23 -8.72
N ASP A 52 2.68 -0.03 -8.66
CA ASP A 52 1.35 0.27 -9.22
C ASP A 52 0.21 -0.58 -8.61
N GLU A 53 0.46 -1.27 -7.50
CA GLU A 53 -0.49 -2.13 -6.80
C GLU A 53 -1.37 -1.33 -5.84
N HIS A 54 -2.05 -0.32 -6.38
CA HIS A 54 -2.92 0.62 -5.66
C HIS A 54 -4.08 -0.06 -4.91
N ARG A 55 -4.45 -1.28 -5.29
CA ARG A 55 -5.51 -2.05 -4.61
C ARG A 55 -5.00 -2.70 -3.33
N ALA A 56 -3.83 -3.33 -3.39
CA ALA A 56 -3.19 -3.96 -2.23
C ALA A 56 -2.76 -2.89 -1.21
N ALA A 57 -2.12 -1.82 -1.68
CA ALA A 57 -1.71 -0.69 -0.85
C ALA A 57 -2.87 -0.15 -0.01
N ARG A 58 -4.03 0.07 -0.64
CA ARG A 58 -5.22 0.60 0.04
C ARG A 58 -5.82 -0.37 1.06
N ARG A 59 -5.91 -1.67 0.75
CA ARG A 59 -6.40 -2.68 1.72
C ARG A 59 -5.53 -2.71 2.96
N TYR A 60 -4.21 -2.69 2.76
CA TYR A 60 -3.25 -2.69 3.84
C TYR A 60 -3.39 -1.43 4.69
N LEU A 61 -3.43 -0.26 4.06
CA LEU A 61 -3.51 1.02 4.75
C LEU A 61 -4.82 1.18 5.53
N LYS A 62 -5.93 0.70 4.98
CA LYS A 62 -7.21 0.62 5.69
C LYS A 62 -7.11 -0.27 6.94
N SER A 63 -6.49 -1.44 6.84
CA SER A 63 -6.32 -2.34 7.99
C SER A 63 -5.46 -1.73 9.10
N VAL A 64 -4.43 -0.95 8.74
CA VAL A 64 -3.56 -0.27 9.71
C VAL A 64 -4.28 0.88 10.41
N LEU A 65 -5.09 1.65 9.67
CA LEU A 65 -5.89 2.74 10.23
C LEU A 65 -7.03 2.24 11.12
N GLU A 66 -7.75 1.20 10.70
CA GLU A 66 -8.84 0.59 11.49
C GLU A 66 -8.33 -0.12 12.74
N GLY A 67 -7.12 -0.70 12.68
CA GLY A 67 -6.48 -1.36 13.81
C GLY A 67 -6.01 -0.42 14.93
N ARG A 68 -6.17 0.91 14.80
CA ARG A 68 -5.66 1.93 15.73
C ARG A 68 -4.16 1.80 16.05
N LEU A 69 -3.40 1.04 15.26
CA LEU A 69 -1.97 0.84 15.47
C LEU A 69 -1.18 2.16 15.39
N LEU A 70 -1.76 3.17 14.74
CA LEU A 70 -1.16 4.48 14.53
C LEU A 70 -1.86 5.60 15.32
N GLU A 71 -2.80 5.28 16.22
CA GLU A 71 -3.49 6.29 17.02
C GLU A 71 -2.43 6.98 17.93
N ASN A 72 -2.07 8.23 17.61
CA ASN A 72 -0.97 9.04 18.19
C ASN A 72 0.46 8.79 17.64
N ASP A 73 0.62 8.01 16.57
CA ASP A 73 1.92 7.84 15.90
C ASP A 73 2.09 8.88 14.77
N PRO A 74 3.23 9.56 14.63
CA PRO A 74 3.53 10.43 13.49
C PRO A 74 3.35 9.74 12.12
N SER A 75 3.49 8.42 12.07
CA SER A 75 3.25 7.58 10.90
C SER A 75 1.79 7.60 10.45
N LEU A 76 0.83 7.98 11.29
CA LEU A 76 -0.56 8.22 10.91
C LEU A 76 -0.67 9.27 9.80
N VAL A 77 0.10 10.35 9.91
CA VAL A 77 0.15 11.43 8.92
C VAL A 77 0.68 10.89 7.59
N SER A 78 1.79 10.14 7.64
CA SER A 78 2.39 9.50 6.47
C SER A 78 1.43 8.52 5.79
N ALA A 79 0.70 7.71 6.57
CA ALA A 79 -0.28 6.77 6.05
C ALA A 79 -1.43 7.50 5.33
N CYS A 80 -1.99 8.54 5.95
CA CYS A 80 -3.05 9.34 5.34
C CYS A 80 -2.59 10.04 4.05
N ASN A 81 -1.34 10.54 4.01
CA ASN A 81 -0.74 11.11 2.81
C ASN A 81 -0.59 10.08 1.69
N CYS A 82 -0.16 8.86 2.01
CA CYS A 82 -0.06 7.78 1.03
C CYS A 82 -1.43 7.36 0.47
N LEU A 83 -2.49 7.34 1.29
CA LEU A 83 -3.86 7.14 0.79
C LEU A 83 -4.29 8.25 -0.16
N GLY A 84 -4.03 9.51 0.22
CA GLY A 84 -4.30 10.66 -0.64
C GLY A 84 -3.63 10.51 -2.01
N LEU A 85 -2.36 10.08 -2.01
CA LEU A 85 -1.59 9.84 -3.23
C LEU A 85 -2.19 8.71 -4.09
N ILE A 86 -2.58 7.59 -3.47
CA ILE A 86 -3.21 6.45 -4.15
C ILE A 86 -4.52 6.89 -4.82
N TYR A 87 -5.39 7.61 -4.10
CA TYR A 87 -6.65 8.10 -4.65
C TYR A 87 -6.43 9.14 -5.76
N SER A 88 -5.43 10.01 -5.62
CA SER A 88 -5.04 10.97 -6.64
C SER A 88 -4.59 10.29 -7.93
N LYS A 89 -3.72 9.26 -7.82
CA LYS A 89 -3.29 8.45 -8.97
C LYS A 89 -4.43 7.72 -9.68
N GLN A 90 -5.55 7.49 -9.00
CA GLN A 90 -6.74 6.87 -9.56
C GLN A 90 -7.78 7.87 -10.09
N GLY A 91 -7.50 9.18 -10.04
CA GLY A 91 -8.45 10.22 -10.45
C GLY A 91 -9.59 10.46 -9.46
N ILE A 92 -9.55 9.85 -8.28
CA ILE A 92 -10.59 10.00 -7.23
C ILE A 92 -10.20 11.16 -6.32
N HIS A 93 -10.26 12.37 -6.86
CA HIS A 93 -9.74 13.57 -6.19
C HIS A 93 -10.50 13.93 -4.90
N GLY A 94 -11.81 13.63 -4.82
CA GLY A 94 -12.62 13.88 -3.62
C GLY A 94 -12.12 13.11 -2.40
N SER A 95 -11.91 11.79 -2.55
CA SER A 95 -11.35 10.95 -1.49
C SER A 95 -9.89 11.30 -1.18
N ALA A 96 -9.11 11.68 -2.20
CA ALA A 96 -7.74 12.12 -1.99
C ALA A 96 -7.67 13.34 -1.05
N LEU A 97 -8.50 14.36 -1.32
CA LEU A 97 -8.56 15.59 -0.54
C LEU A 97 -8.99 15.32 0.91
N GLU A 98 -9.94 14.43 1.13
CA GLU A 98 -10.38 14.05 2.48
C GLU A 98 -9.24 13.44 3.29
N HIS A 99 -8.47 12.54 2.69
CA HIS A 99 -7.33 11.89 3.35
C HIS A 99 -6.17 12.86 3.60
N TYR A 100 -5.89 13.79 2.69
CA TYR A 100 -4.91 14.86 2.93
C TYR A 100 -5.35 15.79 4.07
N LYS A 101 -6.63 16.15 4.14
CA LYS A 101 -7.18 16.95 5.25
C LYS A 101 -7.08 16.22 6.59
N LYS A 102 -7.34 14.90 6.62
CA LYS A 102 -7.14 14.08 7.82
C LYS A 102 -5.67 14.06 8.25
N ALA A 103 -4.73 13.94 7.31
CA ALA A 103 -3.30 14.01 7.60
C ALA A 103 -2.91 15.35 8.26
N LEU A 104 -3.37 16.47 7.67
CA LEU A 104 -3.11 17.82 8.19
C LEU A 104 -3.73 18.05 9.57
N ASN A 105 -4.96 17.59 9.80
CA ASN A 105 -5.61 17.70 11.09
C ASN A 105 -4.92 16.87 12.17
N SER A 106 -4.38 15.69 11.82
CA SER A 106 -3.60 14.88 12.75
C SER A 106 -2.22 15.49 13.04
N GLN A 107 -1.56 16.07 12.03
CA GLN A 107 -0.31 16.81 12.18
C GLN A 107 -0.47 18.02 13.11
N ALA A 108 -1.59 18.75 13.01
CA ALA A 108 -1.87 19.93 13.83
C ALA A 108 -2.26 19.62 15.30
N ARG A 109 -2.52 18.34 15.61
CA ARG A 109 -2.87 17.86 16.96
C ARG A 109 -1.71 17.22 17.71
N LEU A 110 -0.62 16.89 16.99
CA LEU A 110 0.65 16.42 17.55
C LEU A 110 1.51 17.62 17.96
#